data_AF-D2W0Z0-F1
#
_entry.id   AF-D2W0Z0-F1
#
_cell.length_a   1.000
_cell.length_b   1.000
_cell.length_c   1.000
_cell.angle_alpha   90.00
_cell.angle_beta   90.00
_cell.angle_gamma   90.00
#
_symmetry.space_group_name_H-M   'P 1'
#
loop_
_entity.id
_entity.type
_entity.pdbx_description
1 polymer ?
#
loop_
_entity_poly.entity_id
_entity_poly.type
_entity_poly.pdbx_seq_one_letter_code
_entity_poly.pdbx_strand_id
1 'polypeptide(L)'
;MKRKLKKQIIHNQLEQDYNMIDFYFNLASYGLPMVGRDELKSFLTLLVENGGEIPNNEDKQVLEMAALFYSIKAICECFTGTMEDAEKAATKSKNYLSHVFDRHWSVLVVACYYYLCWFDFMVGKVESSQFYRQILKFAKEKFEKSTRQLSNFERNAYECICHVDEFMFNEEGEVRVMNFELFIQSIPRMYIFDKSSLPNGWNYYMKNPHLIDSTNCFEVWTMLEMILHESRENDLELIPNFAELINLFYNITENGTRLGILSKASNASSSLLIEHAMEKSASEIAFATTSIHFKTLPIEIMIHVSIATNYHLEKVKSGVLFPKRGGISYLDLLSKELQAYNYFKQKFLITSRHFSTLFSQVEQVAGLLNV
;
A
#
# COMPACT_ATOMS: atom_id res chain seq x y z
N MET A 1 -3.17 2.53 45.34
CA MET A 1 -2.07 2.45 44.35
C MET A 1 -2.46 1.65 43.10
N LYS A 2 -2.81 0.35 43.19
CA LYS A 2 -3.21 -0.49 42.03
C LYS A 2 -4.34 0.08 41.14
N ARG A 3 -5.37 0.72 41.73
CA ARG A 3 -6.46 1.37 40.97
C ARG A 3 -6.02 2.61 40.19
N LYS A 4 -5.06 3.40 40.70
CA LYS A 4 -4.52 4.57 39.98
C LYS A 4 -3.67 4.14 38.79
N LEU A 5 -2.84 3.11 38.98
CA LEU A 5 -2.02 2.53 37.91
C LEU A 5 -2.87 1.93 36.79
N LYS A 6 -3.93 1.17 37.11
CA LYS A 6 -4.86 0.62 36.11
C LYS A 6 -5.55 1.73 35.30
N LYS A 7 -5.98 2.82 35.95
CA LYS A 7 -6.58 3.97 35.25
C LYS A 7 -5.59 4.68 34.31
N GLN A 8 -4.33 4.84 34.73
CA GLN A 8 -3.31 5.47 33.91
C GLN A 8 -2.94 4.61 32.68
N ILE A 9 -2.85 3.30 32.84
CA ILE A 9 -2.63 2.36 31.72
C ILE A 9 -3.77 2.44 30.71
N ILE A 10 -5.02 2.43 31.18
CA ILE A 10 -6.21 2.54 30.31
C ILE A 10 -6.22 3.88 29.56
N HIS A 11 -5.84 4.98 30.22
CA HIS A 11 -5.80 6.29 29.59
C HIS A 11 -4.76 6.38 28.47
N ASN A 12 -3.54 5.90 28.70
CA ASN A 12 -2.49 5.88 27.68
C ASN A 12 -2.86 4.98 26.49
N GLN A 13 -3.48 3.84 26.75
CA GLN A 13 -3.95 2.94 25.70
C GLN A 13 -5.07 3.57 24.85
N LEU A 14 -5.97 4.32 25.49
CA LEU A 14 -7.04 5.03 24.80
C LEU A 14 -6.49 6.12 23.87
N GLU A 15 -5.47 6.88 24.30
CA GLU A 15 -4.81 7.87 23.46
C GLU A 15 -4.13 7.23 22.23
N GLN A 16 -3.45 6.10 22.43
CA GLN A 16 -2.85 5.33 21.33
C GLN A 16 -3.91 4.83 20.34
N ASP A 17 -5.05 4.32 20.83
CA ASP A 17 -6.10 3.83 19.96
C ASP A 17 -6.83 4.97 19.22
N TYR A 18 -6.94 6.18 19.80
CA TYR A 18 -7.41 7.36 19.06
C TYR A 18 -6.46 7.77 17.94
N ASN A 19 -5.16 7.79 18.21
CA ASN A 19 -4.15 8.07 17.17
C ASN A 19 -4.19 7.02 16.06
N MET A 20 -4.46 5.76 16.40
CA MET A 20 -4.65 4.68 15.42
C MET A 20 -5.89 4.93 14.54
N ILE A 21 -7.01 5.41 15.10
CA ILE A 21 -8.17 5.79 14.30
C ILE A 21 -7.82 6.92 13.34
N ASP A 22 -7.11 7.95 13.80
CA ASP A 22 -6.67 9.04 12.94
C ASP A 22 -5.80 8.51 11.81
N PHE A 23 -4.83 7.65 12.11
CA PHE A 23 -3.99 6.99 11.13
C PHE A 23 -4.81 6.15 10.12
N TYR A 24 -5.82 5.43 10.57
CA TYR A 24 -6.70 4.63 9.71
C TYR A 24 -7.44 5.50 8.68
N PHE A 25 -8.12 6.56 9.13
CA PHE A 25 -8.89 7.42 8.22
C PHE A 25 -8.00 8.24 7.30
N ASN A 26 -6.81 8.63 7.76
CA ASN A 26 -5.94 9.50 6.98
C ASN A 26 -4.99 8.72 6.04
N LEU A 27 -4.71 7.44 6.33
CA LEU A 27 -3.75 6.66 5.55
C LEU A 27 -4.22 5.22 5.29
N ALA A 28 -4.44 4.42 6.32
CA ALA A 28 -4.59 2.97 6.14
C ALA A 28 -5.88 2.52 5.45
N SER A 29 -6.89 3.39 5.38
CA SER A 29 -8.14 3.15 4.64
C SER A 29 -8.05 3.45 3.14
N TYR A 30 -6.96 4.06 2.67
CA TYR A 30 -6.78 4.49 1.27
C TYR A 30 -7.97 5.33 0.76
N GLY A 31 -8.50 6.21 1.61
CA GLY A 31 -9.66 7.06 1.28
C GLY A 31 -11.02 6.32 1.22
N LEU A 32 -11.05 5.01 1.48
CA LEU A 32 -12.23 4.16 1.40
C LEU A 32 -12.60 3.55 2.77
N PRO A 33 -12.88 4.36 3.81
CA PRO A 33 -13.24 3.81 5.11
C PRO A 33 -14.56 3.04 5.02
N MET A 34 -14.60 1.84 5.63
CA MET A 34 -15.79 0.96 5.63
C MET A 34 -16.64 1.09 6.90
N VAL A 35 -16.32 2.06 7.76
CA VAL A 35 -16.99 2.31 9.05
C VAL A 35 -16.88 3.79 9.38
N GLY A 36 -17.85 4.33 10.13
CA GLY A 36 -17.83 5.72 10.56
C GLY A 36 -16.76 5.99 11.62
N ARG A 37 -16.17 7.19 11.58
CA ARG A 37 -15.20 7.62 12.59
C ARG A 37 -15.81 7.65 13.99
N ASP A 38 -17.02 8.20 14.10
CA ASP A 38 -17.72 8.28 15.38
C ASP A 38 -18.12 6.90 15.90
N GLU A 39 -18.47 5.96 15.01
CA GLU A 39 -18.79 4.58 15.38
C GLU A 39 -17.59 3.87 16.02
N LEU A 40 -16.38 4.04 15.45
CA LEU A 40 -15.16 3.50 16.05
C LEU A 40 -14.86 4.14 17.41
N LYS A 41 -15.03 5.46 17.55
CA LYS A 41 -14.81 6.18 18.82
C LYS A 41 -15.81 5.75 19.90
N SER A 42 -17.09 5.57 19.53
CA SER A 42 -18.13 5.05 20.42
C SER A 42 -17.80 3.62 20.86
N PHE A 43 -17.34 2.76 19.94
CA PHE A 43 -16.92 1.41 20.27
C PHE A 43 -15.73 1.39 21.25
N LEU A 44 -14.76 2.28 21.09
CA LEU A 44 -13.65 2.41 22.03
C LEU A 44 -14.09 2.79 23.44
N THR A 45 -15.07 3.67 23.56
CA THR A 45 -15.64 4.04 24.86
C THR A 45 -16.26 2.81 25.52
N LEU A 46 -17.03 2.04 24.76
CA LEU A 46 -17.61 0.77 25.23
C LEU A 46 -16.54 -0.25 25.63
N LEU A 47 -15.46 -0.37 24.84
CA LEU A 47 -14.34 -1.27 25.13
C LEU A 47 -13.67 -0.91 26.47
N VAL A 48 -13.47 0.38 26.73
CA VAL A 48 -12.91 0.88 28.00
C VAL A 48 -13.85 0.61 29.17
N GLU A 49 -15.14 0.82 29.00
CA GLU A 49 -16.16 0.54 30.02
C GLU A 49 -16.18 -0.95 30.41
N ASN A 50 -15.93 -1.83 29.45
CA ASN A 50 -15.80 -3.28 29.67
C ASN A 50 -14.38 -3.72 30.08
N GLY A 51 -13.49 -2.78 30.42
CA GLY A 51 -12.17 -3.10 30.95
C GLY A 51 -11.17 -3.61 29.91
N GLY A 52 -11.39 -3.33 28.63
CA GLY A 52 -10.48 -3.62 27.52
C GLY A 52 -10.84 -4.87 26.69
N GLU A 53 -11.94 -5.56 27.01
CA GLU A 53 -12.42 -6.73 26.28
C GLU A 53 -13.95 -6.72 26.17
N ILE A 54 -14.46 -7.13 25.01
CA ILE A 54 -15.90 -7.33 24.78
C ILE A 54 -16.24 -8.79 25.12
N PRO A 55 -17.22 -9.05 26.00
CA PRO A 55 -17.68 -10.42 26.28
C PRO A 55 -18.26 -11.11 25.03
N ASN A 56 -18.01 -12.42 24.88
CA ASN A 56 -18.46 -13.18 23.70
C ASN A 56 -19.99 -13.37 23.62
N ASN A 57 -20.73 -13.06 24.70
CA ASN A 57 -22.19 -13.15 24.77
C ASN A 57 -22.88 -11.80 24.51
N GLU A 58 -22.14 -10.77 24.09
CA GLU A 58 -22.68 -9.48 23.70
C GLU A 58 -23.51 -9.55 22.41
N ASP A 59 -24.20 -8.45 22.11
CA ASP A 59 -24.91 -8.30 20.84
C ASP A 59 -23.97 -8.55 19.65
N LYS A 60 -24.46 -9.31 18.67
CA LYS A 60 -23.65 -9.70 17.50
C LYS A 60 -23.10 -8.49 16.74
N GLN A 61 -23.79 -7.35 16.70
CA GLN A 61 -23.27 -6.12 16.06
C GLN A 61 -22.05 -5.57 16.80
N VAL A 62 -22.01 -5.68 18.13
CA VAL A 62 -20.85 -5.29 18.94
C VAL A 62 -19.67 -6.22 18.66
N LEU A 63 -19.92 -7.52 18.51
CA LEU A 63 -18.88 -8.50 18.14
C LEU A 63 -18.35 -8.28 16.72
N GLU A 64 -19.21 -7.91 15.76
CA GLU A 64 -18.78 -7.51 14.41
C GLU A 64 -17.88 -6.27 14.44
N MET A 65 -18.27 -5.24 15.22
CA MET A 65 -17.46 -4.04 15.40
C MET A 65 -16.13 -4.35 16.09
N ALA A 66 -16.11 -5.25 17.08
CA ALA A 66 -14.89 -5.70 17.72
C ALA A 66 -13.96 -6.42 16.74
N ALA A 67 -14.50 -7.34 15.93
CA ALA A 67 -13.74 -8.03 14.89
C ALA A 67 -13.12 -7.03 13.90
N LEU A 68 -13.93 -6.08 13.40
CA LEU A 68 -13.47 -5.04 12.51
C LEU A 68 -12.39 -4.15 13.15
N PHE A 69 -12.65 -3.62 14.34
CA PHE A 69 -11.72 -2.73 15.05
C PHE A 69 -10.33 -3.36 15.19
N TYR A 70 -10.28 -4.62 15.64
CA TYR A 70 -9.00 -5.31 15.80
C TYR A 70 -8.33 -5.66 14.46
N SER A 71 -9.10 -5.87 13.37
CA SER A 71 -8.52 -6.05 12.03
C SER A 71 -7.90 -4.74 11.49
N ILE A 72 -8.56 -3.60 11.71
CA ILE A 72 -8.02 -2.27 11.38
C ILE A 72 -6.76 -2.01 12.20
N LYS A 73 -6.81 -2.28 13.51
CA LYS A 73 -5.66 -2.14 14.40
C LYS A 73 -4.46 -2.97 13.94
N ALA A 74 -4.67 -4.22 13.54
CA ALA A 74 -3.62 -5.07 13.01
C ALA A 74 -2.94 -4.48 11.76
N ILE A 75 -3.74 -3.91 10.85
CA ILE A 75 -3.20 -3.21 9.67
C ILE A 75 -2.39 -1.99 10.11
N CYS A 76 -2.96 -1.10 10.94
CA CYS A 76 -2.26 0.09 11.40
C CYS A 76 -0.93 -0.24 12.11
N GLU A 77 -0.92 -1.25 12.98
CA GLU A 77 0.29 -1.71 13.67
C GLU A 77 1.32 -2.34 12.72
N CYS A 78 0.88 -3.04 11.68
CA CYS A 78 1.75 -3.50 10.61
C CYS A 78 2.37 -2.30 9.86
N PHE A 79 1.57 -1.28 9.56
CA PHE A 79 2.04 -0.04 8.91
C PHE A 79 3.00 0.79 9.76
N THR A 80 2.94 0.71 11.09
CA THR A 80 3.90 1.39 11.99
C THR A 80 5.12 0.53 12.33
N GLY A 81 5.16 -0.73 11.88
CA GLY A 81 6.26 -1.65 12.12
C GLY A 81 6.22 -2.35 13.49
N THR A 82 5.09 -2.31 14.20
CA THR A 82 4.88 -3.01 15.48
C THR A 82 4.26 -4.38 15.25
N MET A 83 5.02 -5.26 14.57
CA MET A 83 4.52 -6.55 14.05
C MET A 83 3.98 -7.50 15.14
N GLU A 84 4.62 -7.56 16.32
CA GLU A 84 4.14 -8.41 17.42
C GLU A 84 2.74 -8.00 17.89
N ASP A 85 2.49 -6.69 17.99
CA ASP A 85 1.18 -6.18 18.39
C ASP A 85 0.16 -6.39 17.27
N ALA A 86 0.57 -6.21 16.01
CA ALA A 86 -0.26 -6.48 14.85
C ALA A 86 -0.76 -7.94 14.83
N GLU A 87 0.10 -8.91 15.14
CA GLU A 87 -0.32 -10.32 15.25
C GLU A 87 -1.28 -10.58 16.41
N LYS A 88 -1.10 -9.91 17.55
CA LYS A 88 -2.04 -9.98 18.69
C LYS A 88 -3.40 -9.41 18.29
N ALA A 89 -3.43 -8.26 17.62
CA ALA A 89 -4.65 -7.63 17.14
C ALA A 89 -5.35 -8.51 16.10
N ALA A 90 -4.62 -9.06 15.12
CA ALA A 90 -5.18 -9.99 14.14
C ALA A 90 -5.77 -11.24 14.80
N THR A 91 -5.10 -11.78 15.82
CA THR A 91 -5.60 -12.93 16.60
C THR A 91 -6.90 -12.59 17.33
N LYS A 92 -6.96 -11.43 17.99
CA LYS A 92 -8.20 -10.94 18.63
C LYS A 92 -9.33 -10.76 17.62
N SER A 93 -9.04 -10.17 16.46
CA SER A 93 -10.00 -10.02 15.37
C SER A 93 -10.56 -11.37 14.92
N LYS A 94 -9.70 -12.36 14.66
CA LYS A 94 -10.09 -13.73 14.27
C LYS A 94 -10.96 -14.40 15.33
N ASN A 95 -10.66 -14.20 16.62
CA ASN A 95 -11.48 -14.72 17.72
C ASN A 95 -12.90 -14.12 17.69
N TYR A 96 -13.03 -12.81 17.60
CA TYR A 96 -14.36 -12.16 17.50
C TYR A 96 -15.10 -12.56 16.21
N LEU A 97 -14.39 -12.62 15.08
CA LEU A 97 -14.94 -13.03 13.80
C LEU A 97 -15.52 -14.45 13.84
N SER A 98 -14.91 -15.37 14.60
CA SER A 98 -15.42 -16.74 14.78
C SER A 98 -16.81 -16.82 15.44
N HIS A 99 -17.26 -15.74 16.08
CA HIS A 99 -18.60 -15.65 16.67
C HIS A 99 -19.66 -15.03 15.73
N VAL A 100 -19.23 -14.40 14.64
CA VAL A 100 -20.09 -13.67 13.69
C VAL A 100 -19.87 -14.04 12.23
N PHE A 101 -19.11 -15.11 11.95
CA PHE A 101 -18.81 -15.58 10.59
C PHE A 101 -20.08 -15.91 9.78
N ASP A 102 -21.16 -16.30 10.47
CA ASP A 102 -22.46 -16.56 9.85
C ASP A 102 -23.10 -15.28 9.27
N ARG A 103 -22.67 -14.11 9.73
CA ARG A 103 -23.07 -12.79 9.22
C ARG A 103 -22.13 -12.23 8.15
N HIS A 104 -21.60 -13.11 7.30
CA HIS A 104 -20.80 -12.80 6.10
C HIS A 104 -21.38 -11.74 5.13
N TRP A 105 -22.64 -11.32 5.32
CA TRP A 105 -23.28 -10.23 4.58
C TRP A 105 -23.19 -8.85 5.23
N SER A 106 -22.79 -8.78 6.51
CA SER A 106 -22.57 -7.51 7.19
C SER A 106 -21.33 -6.84 6.59
N VAL A 107 -21.44 -5.54 6.31
CA VAL A 107 -20.31 -4.74 5.81
C VAL A 107 -19.14 -4.78 6.79
N LEU A 108 -19.41 -4.81 8.11
CA LEU A 108 -18.36 -4.86 9.12
C LEU A 108 -17.59 -6.19 9.07
N VAL A 109 -18.30 -7.30 8.82
CA VAL A 109 -17.71 -8.64 8.65
C VAL A 109 -16.92 -8.71 7.35
N VAL A 110 -17.45 -8.19 6.25
CA VAL A 110 -16.76 -8.11 4.96
C VAL A 110 -15.49 -7.27 5.08
N ALA A 111 -15.57 -6.10 5.73
CA ALA A 111 -14.44 -5.24 6.01
C ALA A 111 -13.38 -5.94 6.87
N CYS A 112 -13.80 -6.70 7.89
CA CYS A 112 -12.89 -7.52 8.70
C CYS A 112 -12.15 -8.55 7.84
N TYR A 113 -12.85 -9.29 6.98
CA TYR A 113 -12.22 -10.22 6.04
C TYR A 113 -11.24 -9.52 5.09
N TYR A 114 -11.58 -8.32 4.61
CA TYR A 114 -10.69 -7.51 3.77
C TYR A 114 -9.39 -7.13 4.48
N TYR A 115 -9.48 -6.57 5.69
CA TYR A 115 -8.28 -6.18 6.44
C TYR A 115 -7.46 -7.40 6.88
N LEU A 116 -8.10 -8.52 7.26
CA LEU A 116 -7.36 -9.75 7.54
C LEU A 116 -6.71 -10.35 6.28
N CYS A 117 -7.35 -10.24 5.11
CA CYS A 117 -6.78 -10.63 3.82
C CYS A 117 -5.49 -9.85 3.53
N TRP A 118 -5.54 -8.52 3.68
CA TRP A 118 -4.37 -7.66 3.51
C TRP A 118 -3.28 -7.93 4.54
N PHE A 119 -3.65 -8.04 5.81
CA PHE A 119 -2.70 -8.31 6.88
C PHE A 119 -1.95 -9.62 6.63
N ASP A 120 -2.69 -10.73 6.44
CA ASP A 120 -2.07 -12.05 6.23
C ASP A 120 -1.24 -12.07 4.93
N PHE A 121 -1.63 -11.32 3.89
CA PHE A 121 -0.81 -11.15 2.69
C PHE A 121 0.51 -10.44 2.98
N MET A 122 0.47 -9.26 3.63
CA MET A 122 1.65 -8.46 3.93
C MET A 122 2.67 -9.24 4.77
N VAL A 123 2.20 -10.08 5.69
CA VAL A 123 3.03 -10.90 6.57
C VAL A 123 3.36 -12.28 5.96
N GLY A 124 3.09 -12.48 4.67
CA GLY A 124 3.50 -13.67 3.92
C GLY A 124 2.67 -14.94 4.18
N LYS A 125 1.56 -14.85 4.93
CA LYS A 125 0.58 -15.92 5.17
C LYS A 125 -0.39 -16.02 3.98
N VAL A 126 0.16 -16.30 2.80
CA VAL A 126 -0.55 -16.25 1.51
C VAL A 126 -1.78 -17.16 1.47
N GLU A 127 -1.69 -18.37 2.02
CA GLU A 127 -2.80 -19.34 2.04
C GLU A 127 -3.99 -18.82 2.88
N SER A 128 -3.72 -18.21 4.03
CA SER A 128 -4.74 -17.57 4.85
C SER A 128 -5.37 -16.36 4.15
N SER A 129 -4.55 -15.56 3.47
CA SER A 129 -5.04 -14.44 2.66
C SER A 129 -5.94 -14.91 1.49
N GLN A 130 -5.54 -15.99 0.79
CA GLN A 130 -6.36 -16.63 -0.23
C GLN A 130 -7.70 -17.12 0.32
N PHE A 131 -7.71 -17.73 1.51
CA PHE A 131 -8.94 -18.15 2.18
C PHE A 131 -9.88 -16.96 2.40
N TYR A 132 -9.39 -15.84 2.93
CA TYR A 132 -10.21 -14.64 3.11
C TYR A 132 -10.68 -14.05 1.79
N ARG A 133 -9.83 -14.04 0.76
CA ARG A 133 -10.23 -13.63 -0.60
C ARG A 133 -11.42 -14.44 -1.12
N GLN A 134 -11.47 -15.76 -0.92
CA GLN A 134 -12.61 -16.56 -1.39
C GLN A 134 -13.93 -16.12 -0.75
N ILE A 135 -13.90 -15.75 0.53
CA ILE A 135 -15.07 -15.20 1.22
C ILE A 135 -15.45 -13.84 0.64
N LEU A 136 -14.45 -12.98 0.36
CA LEU A 136 -14.68 -11.68 -0.25
C LEU A 136 -15.27 -11.78 -1.66
N LYS A 137 -14.90 -12.78 -2.47
CA LYS A 137 -15.51 -13.04 -3.78
C LYS A 137 -17.02 -13.24 -3.68
N PHE A 138 -17.48 -13.98 -2.67
CA PHE A 138 -18.90 -14.18 -2.44
C PHE A 138 -19.63 -12.87 -2.09
N ALA A 139 -19.00 -12.00 -1.28
CA ALA A 139 -19.53 -10.67 -0.99
C ALA A 139 -19.58 -9.79 -2.25
N LYS A 140 -18.51 -9.81 -3.08
CA LYS A 140 -18.41 -9.08 -4.34
C LYS A 140 -19.54 -9.42 -5.30
N GLU A 141 -19.77 -10.72 -5.57
CA GLU A 141 -20.84 -11.16 -6.45
C GLU A 141 -22.22 -10.65 -6.00
N LYS A 142 -22.43 -10.55 -4.69
CA LYS A 142 -23.69 -10.05 -4.13
C LYS A 142 -23.83 -8.53 -4.30
N PHE A 143 -22.74 -7.78 -4.14
CA PHE A 143 -22.74 -6.35 -4.43
C PHE A 143 -23.02 -6.08 -5.91
N GLU A 144 -22.43 -6.87 -6.82
CA GLU A 144 -22.67 -6.75 -8.27
C GLU A 144 -24.10 -7.10 -8.68
N LYS A 145 -24.68 -8.13 -8.05
CA LYS A 145 -26.06 -8.58 -8.31
C LYS A 145 -27.10 -7.75 -7.55
N SER A 146 -26.68 -6.79 -6.72
CA SER A 146 -27.59 -5.97 -5.93
C SER A 146 -28.40 -5.03 -6.82
N THR A 147 -29.72 -5.17 -6.78
CA THR A 147 -30.64 -4.24 -7.46
C THR A 147 -30.89 -2.96 -6.66
N ARG A 148 -30.52 -2.94 -5.38
CA ARG A 148 -30.57 -1.73 -4.54
C ARG A 148 -29.30 -0.91 -4.68
N GLN A 149 -29.44 0.39 -4.48
CA GLN A 149 -28.30 1.29 -4.34
C GLN A 149 -27.48 0.90 -3.09
N LEU A 150 -26.18 0.68 -3.30
CA LEU A 150 -25.24 0.41 -2.22
C LEU A 150 -25.03 1.66 -1.36
N SER A 151 -24.98 1.48 -0.05
CA SER A 151 -24.51 2.53 0.87
C SER A 151 -23.06 2.90 0.58
N ASN A 152 -22.58 4.03 1.11
CA ASN A 152 -21.19 4.45 0.92
C ASN A 152 -20.20 3.40 1.44
N PHE A 153 -20.45 2.80 2.61
CA PHE A 153 -19.58 1.76 3.17
C PHE A 153 -19.60 0.46 2.36
N GLU A 154 -20.75 0.08 1.80
CA GLU A 154 -20.86 -1.07 0.89
C GLU A 154 -20.11 -0.84 -0.42
N ARG A 155 -20.18 0.38 -0.96
CA ARG A 155 -19.42 0.77 -2.15
C ARG A 155 -17.92 0.74 -1.87
N ASN A 156 -17.48 1.30 -0.75
CA ASN A 156 -16.08 1.26 -0.33
C ASN A 156 -15.59 -0.17 -0.15
N ALA A 157 -16.38 -1.03 0.50
CA ALA A 157 -16.07 -2.45 0.62
C ALA A 157 -15.95 -3.14 -0.75
N TYR A 158 -16.88 -2.87 -1.66
CA TYR A 158 -16.83 -3.40 -3.02
C TYR A 158 -15.56 -2.98 -3.78
N GLU A 159 -15.20 -1.70 -3.74
CA GLU A 159 -13.98 -1.20 -4.40
C GLU A 159 -12.71 -1.82 -3.80
N CYS A 160 -12.64 -1.91 -2.47
CA CYS A 160 -11.54 -2.57 -1.79
C CYS A 160 -11.42 -4.06 -2.14
N ILE A 161 -12.54 -4.79 -2.26
CA ILE A 161 -12.50 -6.19 -2.72
C ILE A 161 -11.99 -6.29 -4.16
N CYS A 162 -12.44 -5.39 -5.05
CA CYS A 162 -11.92 -5.35 -6.41
C CYS A 162 -10.41 -5.10 -6.44
N HIS A 163 -9.91 -4.23 -5.56
CA HIS A 163 -8.49 -3.96 -5.43
C HIS A 163 -7.69 -5.20 -5.02
N VAL A 164 -8.20 -6.04 -4.11
CA VAL A 164 -7.59 -7.35 -3.77
C VAL A 164 -7.46 -8.25 -5.00
N ASP A 165 -8.53 -8.36 -5.80
CA ASP A 165 -8.56 -9.21 -6.99
C ASP A 165 -7.63 -8.73 -8.11
N GLU A 166 -7.36 -7.43 -8.19
CA GLU A 166 -6.53 -6.88 -9.24
C GLU A 166 -5.07 -6.78 -8.85
N PHE A 167 -4.77 -6.45 -7.59
CA PHE A 167 -3.42 -6.16 -7.15
C PHE A 167 -2.74 -7.37 -6.51
N MET A 168 -3.46 -8.18 -5.71
CA MET A 168 -2.83 -9.23 -4.91
C MET A 168 -2.82 -10.60 -5.58
N PHE A 169 -3.91 -10.96 -6.27
CA PHE A 169 -4.12 -12.33 -6.76
C PHE A 169 -4.58 -12.38 -8.22
N ASN A 170 -4.13 -13.36 -9.01
CA ASN A 170 -4.69 -13.60 -10.35
C ASN A 170 -6.04 -14.35 -10.28
N GLU A 171 -6.60 -14.69 -11.43
CA GLU A 171 -7.89 -15.39 -11.51
C GLU A 171 -7.80 -16.78 -10.87
N GLU A 172 -6.65 -17.45 -11.06
CA GLU A 172 -6.27 -18.74 -10.48
C GLU A 172 -6.04 -18.67 -8.96
N GLY A 173 -5.90 -17.47 -8.41
CA GLY A 173 -5.65 -17.21 -7.00
C GLY A 173 -4.18 -17.29 -6.58
N GLU A 174 -3.26 -17.37 -7.52
CA GLU A 174 -1.83 -17.19 -7.27
C GLU A 174 -1.52 -15.72 -7.01
N VAL A 175 -0.45 -15.48 -6.24
CA VAL A 175 0.01 -14.12 -5.94
C VAL A 175 0.53 -13.45 -7.22
N ARG A 176 -0.03 -12.29 -7.56
CA ARG A 176 0.45 -11.48 -8.70
C ARG A 176 1.84 -10.94 -8.42
N VAL A 177 2.66 -10.86 -9.45
CA VAL A 177 3.97 -10.21 -9.35
C VAL A 177 3.76 -8.70 -9.25
N MET A 178 4.20 -8.09 -8.15
CA MET A 178 4.25 -6.63 -8.01
C MET A 178 5.32 -6.05 -8.93
N ASN A 179 4.90 -5.64 -10.12
CA ASN A 179 5.76 -5.04 -11.12
C ASN A 179 5.17 -3.72 -11.65
N PHE A 180 5.93 -3.08 -12.54
CA PHE A 180 5.52 -1.80 -13.12
C PHE A 180 4.23 -1.90 -13.94
N GLU A 181 4.04 -2.97 -14.73
CA GLU A 181 2.82 -3.15 -15.51
C GLU A 181 1.57 -3.24 -14.63
N LEU A 182 1.66 -3.97 -13.51
CA LEU A 182 0.58 -4.08 -12.53
C LEU A 182 0.25 -2.74 -11.90
N PHE A 183 1.27 -1.96 -11.54
CA PHE A 183 1.07 -0.60 -11.02
C PHE A 183 0.29 0.26 -12.04
N ILE A 184 0.73 0.31 -13.29
CA ILE A 184 0.05 1.04 -14.37
C ILE A 184 -1.42 0.60 -14.54
N GLN A 185 -1.69 -0.71 -14.48
CA GLN A 185 -3.06 -1.25 -14.53
C GLN A 185 -3.94 -0.82 -13.36
N SER A 186 -3.33 -0.54 -12.20
CA SER A 186 -4.04 -0.16 -10.97
C SER A 186 -4.33 1.34 -10.85
N ILE A 187 -3.58 2.20 -11.57
CA ILE A 187 -3.76 3.66 -11.58
C ILE A 187 -5.23 4.05 -11.76
N PRO A 188 -5.98 3.48 -12.73
CA PRO A 188 -7.37 3.85 -12.87
C PRO A 188 -8.17 3.72 -11.59
N ARG A 189 -7.97 2.67 -10.80
CA ARG A 189 -8.73 2.49 -9.55
C ARG A 189 -8.22 3.33 -8.40
N MET A 190 -6.90 3.49 -8.29
CA MET A 190 -6.29 4.30 -7.24
C MET A 190 -6.70 5.77 -7.37
N TYR A 191 -6.94 6.22 -8.60
CA TYR A 191 -7.18 7.62 -8.93
C TYR A 191 -8.50 7.82 -9.68
N ILE A 192 -9.53 6.98 -9.48
CA ILE A 192 -10.87 7.27 -10.03
C ILE A 192 -11.38 8.56 -9.37
N PHE A 193 -11.26 9.61 -10.17
CA PHE A 193 -11.68 10.97 -9.89
C PHE A 193 -13.17 11.06 -9.61
N ASP A 194 -13.48 11.79 -8.54
CA ASP A 194 -14.80 12.34 -8.24
C ASP A 194 -15.13 13.51 -9.19
N LYS A 195 -15.26 13.27 -10.52
CA LYS A 195 -16.08 14.04 -11.52
C LYS A 195 -15.45 14.39 -12.88
N SER A 196 -14.25 13.94 -13.26
CA SER A 196 -13.70 14.22 -14.61
C SER A 196 -13.61 12.96 -15.48
N SER A 197 -14.10 13.07 -16.72
CA SER A 197 -13.84 12.05 -17.75
C SER A 197 -12.35 12.02 -18.06
N LEU A 198 -11.77 10.83 -18.00
CA LEU A 198 -10.35 10.61 -18.28
C LEU A 198 -10.01 11.00 -19.74
N PRO A 199 -8.76 11.42 -20.01
CA PRO A 199 -8.33 11.71 -21.37
C PRO A 199 -8.62 10.55 -22.35
N ASN A 200 -9.02 10.89 -23.58
CA ASN A 200 -9.26 9.90 -24.63
C ASN A 200 -8.02 9.01 -24.84
N GLY A 201 -8.21 7.69 -24.90
CA GLY A 201 -7.13 6.73 -25.10
C GLY A 201 -6.44 6.23 -23.82
N TRP A 202 -6.69 6.83 -22.65
CA TRP A 202 -6.05 6.41 -21.39
C TRP A 202 -6.32 4.96 -21.01
N ASN A 203 -7.59 4.56 -21.08
CA ASN A 203 -8.01 3.18 -20.80
C ASN A 203 -7.30 2.15 -21.68
N TYR A 204 -6.80 2.54 -22.86
CA TYR A 204 -6.11 1.62 -23.76
C TYR A 204 -4.74 1.22 -23.21
N TYR A 205 -3.88 2.20 -22.89
CA TYR A 205 -2.52 1.91 -22.42
C TYR A 205 -2.48 1.40 -20.98
N MET A 206 -3.40 1.83 -20.11
CA MET A 206 -3.47 1.31 -18.74
C MET A 206 -3.87 -0.17 -18.72
N LYS A 207 -4.79 -0.58 -19.61
CA LYS A 207 -5.17 -2.00 -19.76
C LYS A 207 -4.11 -2.82 -20.50
N ASN A 208 -3.31 -2.17 -21.35
CA ASN A 208 -2.32 -2.81 -22.20
C ASN A 208 -0.92 -2.17 -22.03
N PRO A 209 -0.32 -2.23 -20.82
CA PRO A 209 0.96 -1.56 -20.56
C PRO A 209 2.12 -2.11 -21.40
N HIS A 210 1.99 -3.34 -21.91
CA HIS A 210 2.94 -3.97 -22.83
C HIS A 210 3.01 -3.30 -24.21
N LEU A 211 2.05 -2.44 -24.56
CA LEU A 211 2.04 -1.67 -25.81
C LEU A 211 2.75 -0.31 -25.69
N ILE A 212 3.26 0.02 -24.50
CA ILE A 212 4.07 1.22 -24.29
C ILE A 212 5.46 0.95 -24.85
N ASP A 213 5.86 1.74 -25.84
CA ASP A 213 7.12 1.59 -26.57
C ASP A 213 7.79 2.96 -26.83
N SER A 214 8.92 2.95 -27.55
CA SER A 214 9.67 4.17 -27.87
C SER A 214 8.90 5.21 -28.68
N THR A 215 7.81 4.84 -29.34
CA THR A 215 7.01 5.73 -30.21
C THR A 215 5.95 6.50 -29.45
N ASN A 216 5.45 5.95 -28.33
CA ASN A 216 4.35 6.53 -27.55
C ASN A 216 4.72 6.86 -26.09
N CYS A 217 5.91 6.49 -25.62
CA CYS A 217 6.30 6.63 -24.21
C CYS A 217 6.15 8.05 -23.65
N PHE A 218 6.44 9.09 -24.43
CA PHE A 218 6.32 10.48 -23.97
C PHE A 218 4.86 10.90 -23.78
N GLU A 219 3.98 10.54 -24.73
CA GLU A 219 2.55 10.84 -24.64
C GLU A 219 1.94 10.15 -23.43
N VAL A 220 2.25 8.86 -23.25
CA VAL A 220 1.78 8.07 -22.10
C VAL A 220 2.33 8.62 -20.79
N TRP A 221 3.61 9.00 -20.76
CA TRP A 221 4.21 9.64 -19.57
C TRP A 221 3.49 10.94 -19.19
N THR A 222 3.32 11.88 -20.13
CA THR A 222 2.67 13.16 -19.85
C THR A 222 1.24 12.97 -19.34
N MET A 223 0.51 12.01 -19.91
CA MET A 223 -0.84 11.67 -19.45
C MET A 223 -0.85 11.19 -18.00
N LEU A 224 0.09 10.33 -17.62
CA LEU A 224 0.20 9.82 -16.25
C LEU A 224 0.68 10.87 -15.26
N GLU A 225 1.62 11.73 -15.68
CA GLU A 225 2.10 12.85 -14.86
C GLU A 225 0.96 13.80 -14.50
N MET A 226 0.06 14.09 -15.45
CA MET A 226 -1.14 14.90 -15.18
C MET A 226 -2.06 14.25 -14.13
N ILE A 227 -2.32 12.95 -14.25
CA ILE A 227 -3.19 12.21 -13.33
C ILE A 227 -2.61 12.18 -11.92
N LEU A 228 -1.32 11.85 -11.81
CA LEU A 228 -0.62 11.81 -10.54
C LEU A 228 -0.58 13.20 -9.89
N HIS A 229 -0.36 14.25 -10.67
CA HIS A 229 -0.38 15.62 -10.18
C HIS A 229 -1.76 16.01 -9.65
N GLU A 230 -2.83 15.80 -10.43
CA GLU A 230 -4.19 16.17 -10.01
C GLU A 230 -4.64 15.37 -8.77
N SER A 231 -4.23 14.10 -8.69
CA SER A 231 -4.52 13.24 -7.53
C SER A 231 -3.78 13.72 -6.28
N ARG A 232 -2.53 14.16 -6.43
CA ARG A 232 -1.75 14.75 -5.34
C ARG A 232 -2.43 15.99 -4.77
N GLU A 233 -2.88 16.90 -5.62
CA GLU A 233 -3.55 18.13 -5.16
C GLU A 233 -4.86 17.80 -4.43
N ASN A 234 -5.65 16.84 -4.93
CA ASN A 234 -6.86 16.37 -4.23
C ASN A 234 -6.55 15.78 -2.85
N ASP A 235 -5.54 14.92 -2.75
CA ASP A 235 -5.14 14.34 -1.46
C ASP A 235 -4.66 15.42 -0.49
N LEU A 236 -3.89 16.41 -0.97
CA LEU A 236 -3.44 17.54 -0.16
C LEU A 236 -4.61 18.39 0.36
N GLU A 237 -5.68 18.55 -0.42
CA GLU A 237 -6.90 19.22 0.02
C GLU A 237 -7.68 18.41 1.06
N LEU A 238 -7.77 17.09 0.89
CA LEU A 238 -8.53 16.20 1.78
C LEU A 238 -7.85 15.99 3.13
N ILE A 239 -6.51 15.83 3.14
CA ILE A 239 -5.73 15.49 4.33
C ILE A 239 -4.45 16.35 4.44
N PRO A 240 -4.58 17.69 4.58
CA PRO A 240 -3.45 18.63 4.53
C PRO A 240 -2.40 18.39 5.63
N ASN A 241 -2.81 17.79 6.75
CA ASN A 241 -1.89 17.46 7.85
C ASN A 241 -0.85 16.40 7.48
N PHE A 242 -1.02 15.70 6.34
CA PHE A 242 -0.11 14.67 5.83
C PHE A 242 0.66 15.13 4.58
N ALA A 243 0.74 16.44 4.34
CA ALA A 243 1.34 16.98 3.11
C ALA A 243 2.75 16.45 2.82
N GLU A 244 3.61 16.30 3.83
CA GLU A 244 4.97 15.77 3.64
C GLU A 244 4.96 14.31 3.17
N LEU A 245 4.06 13.48 3.72
CA LEU A 245 3.90 12.08 3.33
C LEU A 245 3.32 11.94 1.93
N ILE A 246 2.29 12.74 1.62
CA ILE A 246 1.63 12.79 0.31
C ILE A 246 2.65 13.22 -0.76
N ASN A 247 3.35 14.33 -0.54
CA ASN A 247 4.39 14.79 -1.47
C ASN A 247 5.49 13.74 -1.65
N LEU A 248 5.90 13.03 -0.60
CA LEU A 248 6.87 11.96 -0.72
C LEU A 248 6.36 10.79 -1.57
N PHE A 249 5.12 10.34 -1.32
CA PHE A 249 4.48 9.26 -2.08
C PHE A 249 4.40 9.60 -3.57
N TYR A 250 3.87 10.77 -3.91
CA TYR A 250 3.73 11.19 -5.29
C TYR A 250 5.09 11.49 -5.95
N ASN A 251 6.06 12.07 -5.24
CA ASN A 251 7.40 12.28 -5.80
C ASN A 251 8.08 10.97 -6.22
N ILE A 252 7.98 9.92 -5.41
CA ILE A 252 8.53 8.60 -5.77
C ILE A 252 7.73 7.97 -6.91
N THR A 253 6.40 8.08 -6.86
CA THR A 253 5.49 7.48 -7.84
C THR A 253 5.64 8.12 -9.23
N GLU A 254 5.67 9.46 -9.30
CA GLU A 254 5.91 10.24 -10.51
C GLU A 254 7.27 9.88 -11.11
N ASN A 255 8.34 9.94 -10.32
CA ASN A 255 9.69 9.60 -10.80
C ASN A 255 9.82 8.13 -11.23
N GLY A 256 9.22 7.20 -10.48
CA GLY A 256 9.28 5.79 -10.80
C GLY A 256 8.48 5.46 -12.06
N THR A 257 7.37 6.16 -12.28
CA THR A 257 6.56 6.06 -13.51
C THR A 257 7.30 6.65 -14.70
N ARG A 258 7.94 7.81 -14.55
CA ARG A 258 8.81 8.41 -15.58
C ARG A 258 9.92 7.44 -15.97
N LEU A 259 10.63 6.92 -14.99
CA LEU A 259 11.74 5.98 -15.19
C LEU A 259 11.26 4.68 -15.88
N GLY A 260 10.15 4.10 -15.40
CA GLY A 260 9.58 2.87 -15.94
C GLY A 260 9.18 3.01 -17.41
N ILE A 261 8.54 4.12 -17.78
CA ILE A 261 8.09 4.38 -19.16
C ILE A 261 9.25 4.74 -20.08
N LEU A 262 10.10 5.69 -19.67
CA LEU A 262 11.23 6.12 -20.49
C LEU A 262 12.26 5.00 -20.72
N SER A 263 12.35 4.02 -19.80
CA SER A 263 13.19 2.84 -20.00
C SER A 263 12.83 2.04 -21.26
N LYS A 264 11.57 2.09 -21.72
CA LYS A 264 11.13 1.42 -22.95
C LYS A 264 11.68 2.10 -24.22
N ALA A 265 12.11 3.36 -24.13
CA ALA A 265 12.75 4.09 -25.23
C ALA A 265 14.27 3.91 -25.29
N SER A 266 14.88 3.29 -24.27
CA SER A 266 16.36 3.26 -24.11
C SER A 266 17.11 2.51 -25.22
N ASN A 267 16.45 1.59 -25.93
CA ASN A 267 17.02 0.81 -27.04
C ASN A 267 17.07 1.59 -28.38
N ALA A 268 16.35 2.70 -28.50
CA ALA A 268 16.31 3.51 -29.70
C ALA A 268 17.23 4.72 -29.52
N SER A 269 18.49 4.63 -29.95
CA SER A 269 19.45 5.76 -30.07
C SER A 269 19.24 6.84 -29.00
N SER A 270 19.29 6.43 -27.73
CA SER A 270 18.65 7.13 -26.63
C SER A 270 19.14 8.57 -26.55
N SER A 271 18.23 9.51 -26.83
CA SER A 271 18.47 10.95 -26.71
C SER A 271 19.11 11.21 -25.35
N LEU A 272 20.19 12.00 -25.30
CA LEU A 272 20.86 12.41 -24.05
C LEU A 272 19.87 13.00 -23.04
N LEU A 273 18.76 13.56 -23.53
CA LEU A 273 17.66 14.07 -22.72
C LEU A 273 16.93 12.95 -21.94
N ILE A 274 16.65 11.81 -22.59
CA ILE A 274 15.96 10.66 -21.98
C ILE A 274 16.82 10.07 -20.88
N GLU A 275 18.09 9.81 -21.20
CA GLU A 275 19.06 9.28 -20.25
C GLU A 275 19.20 10.21 -19.04
N HIS A 276 19.28 11.53 -19.26
CA HIS A 276 19.35 12.49 -18.16
C HIS A 276 18.08 12.49 -17.30
N ALA A 277 16.90 12.42 -17.91
CA ALA A 277 15.64 12.35 -17.18
C ALA A 277 15.53 11.07 -16.34
N MET A 278 15.94 9.92 -16.91
CA MET A 278 15.98 8.64 -16.20
C MET A 278 16.96 8.68 -15.02
N GLU A 279 18.18 9.18 -15.23
CA GLU A 279 19.21 9.30 -14.19
C GLU A 279 18.76 10.19 -13.03
N LYS A 280 18.13 11.33 -13.36
CA LYS A 280 17.56 12.24 -12.38
C LYS A 280 16.45 11.57 -11.57
N SER A 281 15.49 10.93 -12.24
CA SER A 281 14.37 10.27 -11.57
C SER A 281 14.82 9.10 -10.69
N ALA A 282 15.75 8.27 -11.14
CA ALA A 282 16.30 7.19 -10.32
C ALA A 282 16.99 7.73 -9.06
N SER A 283 17.78 8.79 -9.21
CA SER A 283 18.46 9.45 -8.08
C SER A 283 17.45 10.04 -7.09
N GLU A 284 16.42 10.74 -7.57
CA GLU A 284 15.37 11.34 -6.73
C GLU A 284 14.63 10.28 -5.90
N ILE A 285 14.36 9.10 -6.47
CA ILE A 285 13.77 7.97 -5.73
C ILE A 285 14.72 7.49 -4.62
N ALA A 286 15.99 7.25 -4.95
CA ALA A 286 16.98 6.81 -3.97
C ALA A 286 17.14 7.80 -2.80
N PHE A 287 17.13 9.12 -3.07
CA PHE A 287 17.13 10.14 -2.01
C PHE A 287 15.83 10.18 -1.22
N ALA A 288 14.68 10.02 -1.86
CA ALA A 288 13.39 10.00 -1.18
C ALA A 288 13.29 8.87 -0.14
N THR A 289 14.01 7.75 -0.35
CA THR A 289 14.06 6.65 0.63
C THR A 289 14.67 7.01 1.98
N THR A 290 15.44 8.11 2.08
CA THR A 290 16.05 8.54 3.35
C THR A 290 15.14 9.40 4.20
N SER A 291 13.95 9.77 3.69
CA SER A 291 12.95 10.52 4.44
C SER A 291 12.47 9.75 5.68
N ILE A 292 12.23 10.45 6.77
CA ILE A 292 11.64 9.86 7.98
C ILE A 292 10.24 9.27 7.71
N HIS A 293 9.52 9.84 6.74
CA HIS A 293 8.17 9.44 6.34
C HIS A 293 8.16 8.27 5.36
N PHE A 294 9.30 7.89 4.79
CA PHE A 294 9.37 6.75 3.86
C PHE A 294 8.87 5.47 4.52
N LYS A 295 9.08 5.36 5.83
CA LYS A 295 8.67 4.22 6.66
C LYS A 295 7.16 4.00 6.74
N THR A 296 6.37 5.06 6.54
CA THR A 296 4.91 4.99 6.62
C THR A 296 4.27 4.76 5.26
N LEU A 297 5.04 4.78 4.17
CA LEU A 297 4.55 4.52 2.82
C LEU A 297 4.05 3.07 2.65
N PRO A 298 3.13 2.86 1.71
CA PRO A 298 2.57 1.54 1.45
C PRO A 298 3.54 0.70 0.59
N ILE A 299 3.36 -0.62 0.56
CA ILE A 299 4.33 -1.56 -0.05
C ILE A 299 4.51 -1.34 -1.55
N GLU A 300 3.48 -0.83 -2.22
CA GLU A 300 3.44 -0.45 -3.63
C GLU A 300 4.62 0.43 -4.02
N ILE A 301 5.12 1.27 -3.10
CA ILE A 301 6.25 2.15 -3.34
C ILE A 301 7.53 1.38 -3.72
N MET A 302 7.65 0.13 -3.26
CA MET A 302 8.78 -0.74 -3.57
C MET A 302 8.86 -1.10 -5.05
N ILE A 303 7.76 -1.02 -5.80
CA ILE A 303 7.78 -1.15 -7.26
C ILE A 303 8.68 -0.06 -7.85
N HIS A 304 8.48 1.20 -7.47
CA HIS A 304 9.27 2.32 -7.97
C HIS A 304 10.72 2.30 -7.48
N VAL A 305 10.95 1.93 -6.21
CA VAL A 305 12.30 1.72 -5.68
C VAL A 305 13.02 0.62 -6.46
N SER A 306 12.35 -0.48 -6.80
CA SER A 306 12.95 -1.57 -7.58
C SER A 306 13.35 -1.14 -9.00
N ILE A 307 12.58 -0.26 -9.64
CA ILE A 307 12.91 0.28 -10.97
C ILE A 307 14.17 1.16 -10.89
N ALA A 308 14.25 2.06 -9.89
CA ALA A 308 15.44 2.88 -9.64
C ALA A 308 16.68 2.02 -9.33
N THR A 309 16.51 1.03 -8.47
CA THR A 309 17.55 0.06 -8.10
C THR A 309 18.08 -0.67 -9.33
N ASN A 310 17.19 -1.15 -10.21
CA ASN A 310 17.59 -1.83 -11.43
C ASN A 310 18.37 -0.90 -12.36
N TYR A 311 17.95 0.36 -12.50
CA TYR A 311 18.68 1.37 -13.26
C TYR A 311 20.10 1.58 -12.72
N HIS A 312 20.26 1.83 -11.42
CA HIS A 312 21.57 2.02 -10.81
C HIS A 312 22.45 0.77 -10.89
N LEU A 313 21.87 -0.42 -10.68
CA LEU A 313 22.58 -1.69 -10.77
C LEU A 313 23.16 -1.91 -12.17
N GLU A 314 22.41 -1.63 -13.24
CA GLU A 314 22.88 -1.75 -14.61
C GLU A 314 23.99 -0.73 -14.95
N LYS A 315 23.96 0.48 -14.35
CA LYS A 315 25.09 1.42 -14.45
C LYS A 315 26.36 0.86 -13.82
N VAL A 316 26.27 0.30 -12.62
CA VAL A 316 27.44 -0.28 -11.96
C VAL A 316 27.97 -1.50 -12.73
N LYS A 317 27.09 -2.39 -13.19
CA LYS A 317 27.48 -3.55 -14.01
C LYS A 317 28.16 -3.16 -15.33
N SER A 318 27.78 -2.03 -15.92
CA SER A 318 28.43 -1.48 -17.12
C SER A 318 29.74 -0.73 -16.83
N GLY A 319 30.22 -0.72 -15.58
CA GLY A 319 31.45 -0.06 -15.18
C GLY A 319 31.30 1.46 -14.95
N VAL A 320 30.08 1.98 -15.01
CA VAL A 320 29.80 3.39 -14.71
C VAL A 320 29.52 3.50 -13.21
N LEU A 321 30.48 4.06 -12.47
CA LEU A 321 30.35 4.22 -11.02
C LEU A 321 29.74 5.56 -10.59
N PHE A 322 29.82 6.57 -11.46
CA PHE A 322 29.36 7.92 -11.16
C PHE A 322 28.34 8.42 -12.19
N PRO A 323 27.31 9.16 -11.74
CA PRO A 323 26.48 10.01 -12.57
C PRO A 323 27.30 10.90 -13.52
N LYS A 324 26.77 11.18 -14.72
CA LYS A 324 27.44 12.10 -15.66
C LYS A 324 27.48 13.54 -15.14
N ARG A 325 26.54 13.90 -14.27
CA ARG A 325 26.40 15.24 -13.67
C ARG A 325 26.14 15.12 -12.17
N GLY A 326 27.12 14.64 -11.40
CA GLY A 326 26.99 14.54 -9.94
C GLY A 326 28.16 13.82 -9.27
N GLY A 327 28.30 14.01 -7.95
CA GLY A 327 29.39 13.47 -7.14
C GLY A 327 29.06 12.26 -6.27
N ILE A 328 27.80 11.82 -6.23
CA ILE A 328 27.37 10.65 -5.43
C ILE A 328 27.45 9.42 -6.32
N SER A 329 28.13 8.36 -5.87
CA SER A 329 28.30 7.15 -6.68
C SER A 329 26.98 6.38 -6.79
N TYR A 330 26.82 5.59 -7.86
CA TYR A 330 25.67 4.68 -7.96
C TYR A 330 25.65 3.63 -6.84
N LEU A 331 26.81 3.34 -6.25
CA LEU A 331 26.93 2.44 -5.09
C LEU A 331 26.32 3.05 -3.83
N ASP A 332 26.48 4.35 -3.63
CA ASP A 332 25.84 5.06 -2.52
C ASP A 332 24.32 5.11 -2.68
N LEU A 333 23.83 5.24 -3.92
CA LEU A 333 22.39 5.19 -4.23
C LEU A 333 21.82 3.79 -3.98
N LEU A 334 22.49 2.76 -4.48
CA LEU A 334 22.14 1.35 -4.22
C LEU A 334 22.13 1.01 -2.73
N SER A 335 23.05 1.58 -1.95
CA SER A 335 23.08 1.41 -0.50
C SER A 335 21.81 1.95 0.18
N LYS A 336 21.31 3.12 -0.27
CA LYS A 336 20.04 3.70 0.24
C LYS A 336 18.85 2.82 -0.12
N GLU A 337 18.81 2.36 -1.37
CA GLU A 337 17.74 1.49 -1.86
C GLU A 337 17.73 0.12 -1.15
N LEU A 338 18.92 -0.44 -0.84
CA LEU A 338 19.04 -1.66 -0.05
C LEU A 338 18.58 -1.46 1.40
N GLN A 339 18.87 -0.32 2.01
CA GLN A 339 18.35 0.04 3.34
C GLN A 339 16.81 0.14 3.33
N ALA A 340 16.25 0.76 2.29
CA ALA A 340 14.81 0.86 2.08
C ALA A 340 14.15 -0.52 1.96
N TYR A 341 14.71 -1.39 1.12
CA TYR A 341 14.27 -2.78 0.99
C TYR A 341 14.34 -3.55 2.31
N ASN A 342 15.44 -3.44 3.04
CA ASN A 342 15.60 -4.12 4.33
C ASN A 342 14.58 -3.66 5.36
N TYR A 343 14.23 -2.37 5.37
CA TYR A 343 13.16 -1.84 6.20
C TYR A 343 11.79 -2.45 5.81
N PHE A 344 11.43 -2.38 4.52
CA PHE A 344 10.15 -2.93 4.04
C PHE A 344 10.07 -4.46 4.21
N LYS A 345 11.19 -5.17 4.09
CA LYS A 345 11.28 -6.62 4.33
C LYS A 345 11.00 -7.01 5.78
N GLN A 346 11.42 -6.21 6.75
CA GLN A 346 11.12 -6.46 8.18
C GLN A 346 9.64 -6.20 8.50
N LYS A 347 9.07 -5.18 7.86
CA LYS A 347 7.69 -4.73 8.06
C LYS A 347 6.66 -5.60 7.31
N PHE A 348 6.94 -5.91 6.05
CA PHE A 348 6.10 -6.66 5.13
C PHE A 348 6.91 -7.82 4.55
N LEU A 349 6.69 -9.01 5.07
CA LEU A 349 7.39 -10.22 4.63
C LEU A 349 7.18 -10.53 3.14
N ILE A 350 6.05 -10.12 2.57
CA ILE A 350 5.77 -10.26 1.13
C ILE A 350 6.76 -9.50 0.23
N THR A 351 7.43 -8.46 0.75
CA THR A 351 8.49 -7.72 0.04
C THR A 351 9.61 -8.66 -0.42
N SER A 352 9.98 -9.64 0.42
CA SER A 352 11.03 -10.62 0.07
C SER A 352 10.60 -11.49 -1.11
N ARG A 353 9.31 -11.84 -1.20
CA ARG A 353 8.80 -12.68 -2.29
C ARG A 353 8.90 -11.97 -3.65
N HIS A 354 8.67 -10.66 -3.68
CA HIS A 354 8.65 -9.90 -4.94
C HIS A 354 10.01 -9.36 -5.37
N PHE A 355 10.83 -8.92 -4.42
CA PHE A 355 12.00 -8.10 -4.74
C PHE A 355 13.35 -8.74 -4.39
N SER A 356 13.37 -9.91 -3.73
CA SER A 356 14.63 -10.54 -3.27
C SER A 356 15.64 -10.80 -4.38
N THR A 357 15.22 -11.27 -5.56
CA THR A 357 16.14 -11.55 -6.67
C THR A 357 16.94 -10.32 -7.10
N LEU A 358 16.31 -9.13 -7.12
CA LEU A 358 17.00 -7.88 -7.47
C LEU A 358 17.94 -7.47 -6.34
N PHE A 359 17.45 -7.43 -5.10
CA PHE A 359 18.25 -6.95 -3.97
C PHE A 359 19.40 -7.89 -3.59
N SER A 360 19.30 -9.20 -3.86
CA SER A 360 20.44 -10.11 -3.74
C SER A 360 21.56 -9.81 -4.75
N GLN A 361 21.25 -9.29 -5.94
CA GLN A 361 22.29 -8.81 -6.86
C GLN A 361 22.95 -7.53 -6.35
N VAL A 362 22.16 -6.63 -5.74
CA VAL A 362 22.68 -5.42 -5.10
C VAL A 362 23.63 -5.78 -3.95
N GLU A 363 23.26 -6.73 -3.10
CA GLU A 363 24.10 -7.24 -2.01
C GLU A 363 25.42 -7.82 -2.53
N GLN A 364 25.40 -8.56 -3.64
CA GLN A 364 26.62 -9.09 -4.27
C GLN A 364 27.55 -7.98 -4.75
N VAL A 365 27.01 -6.96 -5.42
CA VAL A 365 27.79 -5.81 -5.89
C VAL A 365 28.35 -4.99 -4.72
N ALA A 366 27.54 -4.75 -3.69
CA ALA A 366 27.98 -4.04 -2.49
C ALA A 366 29.04 -4.81 -1.69
N GLY A 367 28.93 -6.15 -1.62
CA GLY A 367 29.89 -7.02 -0.96
C GLY A 367 31.27 -7.01 -1.63
N LEU A 368 31.33 -6.83 -2.95
CA LEU A 368 32.57 -6.74 -3.72
C LEU A 368 33.39 -5.46 -3.43
N LEU A 369 32.81 -4.46 -2.74
CA LEU A 369 33.43 -3.17 -2.47
C LEU A 369 33.84 -2.98 -1.02
N ASN A 370 33.43 -3.89 -0.13
CA ASN A 370 33.85 -3.92 1.27
C ASN A 370 35.06 -4.86 1.50
N VAL A 371 35.81 -5.17 0.42
CA VAL A 371 37.12 -5.84 0.41
C VAL A 371 38.12 -4.87 -0.19
#